data_AF-A0A9W6FRJ2-F1
#
_entry.id   AF-A0A9W6FRJ2-F1
#
_cell.length_a   1.000
_cell.length_b   1.000
_cell.length_c   1.000
_cell.angle_alpha   90.00
_cell.angle_beta   90.00
_cell.angle_gamma   90.00
#
_symmetry.space_group_name_H-M   'P 1'
#
loop_
_entity.id
_entity.type
_entity.pdbx_description
1 polymer ?
#
loop_
_entity_poly.entity_id
_entity_poly.type
_entity_poly.pdbx_seq_one_letter_code
_entity_poly.pdbx_strand_id
1 'polypeptide(L)'
;MTAPTRTIVVEPARSRFPDDSIESGMLRALGAQLRQELTPASITVDEQTRFEVEGAARDGSVFVQLVGNTGEFKSAHRNRVTANLFKLAWVKQALFPEARLALCITPTVAKAFVPNGWTTVATRDLGVEVLLYDVDSQTLSTLHDGDTSASPGTTPAHRP
;
A
#
# COMPACT_ATOMS: atom_id res chain seq x y z
N MET A 1 7.10 -20.01 -17.67
CA MET A 1 7.29 -20.90 -16.52
C MET A 1 6.00 -20.91 -15.73
N THR A 2 5.32 -22.05 -15.64
CA THR A 2 4.14 -22.20 -14.77
C THR A 2 4.63 -22.21 -13.33
N ALA A 3 4.07 -21.35 -12.47
CA ALA A 3 4.41 -21.37 -11.05
C ALA A 3 4.08 -22.76 -10.45
N PRO A 4 4.90 -23.30 -9.54
CA PRO A 4 4.58 -24.55 -8.87
C PRO A 4 3.26 -24.41 -8.11
N THR A 5 2.45 -25.46 -8.11
CA THR A 5 1.25 -25.51 -7.26
C THR A 5 1.68 -25.42 -5.80
N ARG A 6 1.13 -24.44 -5.07
CA ARG A 6 1.39 -24.21 -3.65
C ARG A 6 0.13 -24.41 -2.84
N THR A 7 0.28 -24.89 -1.61
CA THR A 7 -0.82 -24.90 -0.64
C THR A 7 -0.85 -23.52 0.03
N ILE A 8 -1.98 -22.83 -0.05
CA ILE A 8 -2.13 -21.47 0.48
C ILE A 8 -3.33 -21.43 1.41
N VAL A 9 -3.10 -20.95 2.63
CA VAL A 9 -4.15 -20.70 3.62
C VAL A 9 -4.15 -19.23 3.97
N VAL A 10 -5.33 -18.60 3.88
CA VAL A 10 -5.55 -17.20 4.27
C VAL A 10 -6.50 -17.20 5.47
N GLU A 11 -6.05 -16.64 6.58
CA GLU A 11 -6.80 -16.58 7.83
C GLU A 11 -6.93 -15.15 8.31
N PRO A 12 -8.07 -14.76 8.92
CA PRO A 12 -8.19 -13.47 9.57
C PRO A 12 -7.11 -13.27 10.63
N ALA A 13 -6.49 -12.09 10.65
CA ALA A 13 -5.54 -11.67 11.66
C ALA A 13 -6.16 -10.54 12.52
N ARG A 14 -5.60 -10.35 13.71
CA ARG A 14 -5.98 -9.19 14.54
C ARG A 14 -5.32 -7.94 13.97
N SER A 15 -6.06 -6.83 13.96
CA SER A 15 -5.43 -5.53 13.67
C SER A 15 -4.33 -5.27 14.71
N ARG A 16 -3.18 -4.85 14.21
CA ARG A 16 -2.06 -4.35 15.03
C ARG A 16 -2.14 -2.85 15.29
N PHE A 17 -3.12 -2.19 14.69
CA PHE A 17 -3.32 -0.75 14.77
C PHE A 17 -4.51 -0.42 15.68
N PRO A 18 -4.43 0.64 16.49
CA PRO A 18 -5.57 1.19 17.22
C PRO A 18 -6.72 1.58 16.26
N ASP A 19 -7.97 1.52 16.73
CA ASP A 19 -9.15 1.78 15.89
C ASP A 19 -9.20 3.22 15.32
N ASP A 20 -8.62 4.17 16.04
CA ASP A 20 -8.51 5.59 15.72
C ASP A 20 -7.20 5.95 14.98
N SER A 21 -6.36 4.97 14.66
CA SER A 21 -5.13 5.20 13.93
C SER A 21 -5.38 5.59 12.46
N ILE A 22 -4.37 6.22 11.86
CA ILE A 22 -4.36 6.56 10.44
C ILE A 22 -4.51 5.29 9.59
N GLU A 23 -3.81 4.22 9.93
CA GLU A 23 -3.89 2.94 9.23
C GLU A 23 -5.29 2.32 9.29
N SER A 24 -5.95 2.41 10.44
CA SER A 24 -7.35 1.99 10.56
C SER A 24 -8.28 2.84 9.69
N GLY A 25 -8.03 4.15 9.59
CA GLY A 25 -8.70 5.05 8.64
C GLY A 25 -8.46 4.68 7.18
N MET A 26 -7.21 4.42 6.81
CA MET A 26 -6.80 4.00 5.46
C MET A 26 -7.49 2.70 5.05
N LEU A 27 -7.53 1.70 5.93
CA LEU A 27 -8.16 0.41 5.64
C LEU A 27 -9.69 0.56 5.44
N ARG A 28 -10.35 1.37 6.28
CA ARG A 28 -11.78 1.68 6.14
C ARG A 28 -12.09 2.39 4.84
N ALA A 29 -11.35 3.45 4.52
CA ALA A 29 -11.54 4.20 3.28
C ALA A 29 -11.35 3.30 2.05
N LEU A 30 -10.37 2.40 2.10
CA LEU A 30 -10.11 1.45 1.02
C LEU A 30 -11.24 0.45 0.85
N GLY A 31 -11.72 -0.16 1.95
CA GLY A 31 -12.87 -1.06 1.88
C GLY A 31 -14.11 -0.39 1.31
N ALA A 32 -14.36 0.87 1.68
CA ALA A 32 -15.46 1.66 1.13
C ALA A 32 -15.31 1.92 -0.37
N GLN A 33 -14.12 2.34 -0.83
CA GLN A 33 -13.86 2.59 -2.25
C GLN A 33 -13.98 1.31 -3.10
N LEU A 34 -13.50 0.18 -2.57
CA LEU A 34 -13.55 -1.12 -3.24
C LEU A 34 -14.91 -1.82 -3.11
N ARG A 35 -15.79 -1.31 -2.25
CA ARG A 35 -17.06 -1.95 -1.87
C ARG A 35 -16.85 -3.39 -1.39
N GLN A 36 -15.77 -3.61 -0.65
CA GLN A 36 -15.41 -4.89 -0.07
C GLN A 36 -15.01 -4.68 1.38
N GLU A 37 -15.42 -5.61 2.23
CA GLU A 37 -14.87 -5.68 3.58
C GLU A 37 -13.42 -6.13 3.50
N LEU A 38 -12.53 -5.33 4.07
CA LEU A 38 -11.11 -5.65 4.16
C LEU A 38 -10.74 -5.82 5.63
N THR A 39 -10.21 -6.98 5.97
CA THR A 39 -9.71 -7.28 7.31
C THR A 39 -8.25 -7.68 7.25
N PRO A 40 -7.44 -7.40 8.29
CA PRO A 40 -6.10 -7.93 8.39
C PRO A 40 -6.10 -9.45 8.21
N ALA A 41 -5.08 -9.98 7.54
CA ALA A 41 -5.00 -11.42 7.26
C ALA A 41 -3.57 -11.94 7.38
N SER A 42 -3.46 -13.18 7.84
CA SER A 42 -2.25 -13.98 7.82
C SER A 42 -2.32 -14.94 6.63
N ILE A 43 -1.26 -14.99 5.85
CA ILE A 43 -1.11 -15.90 4.71
C ILE A 43 -0.03 -16.91 5.07
N THR A 44 -0.38 -18.19 5.03
CA THR A 44 0.54 -19.31 5.20
C THR A 44 0.69 -20.04 3.87
N VAL A 45 1.94 -20.23 3.44
CA VAL A 45 2.32 -20.89 2.18
C VAL A 45 3.09 -22.16 2.50
N ASP A 46 2.63 -23.27 1.95
CA ASP A 46 3.20 -24.62 2.08
C ASP A 46 3.44 -25.02 3.55
N GLU A 47 2.56 -24.54 4.46
CA GLU A 47 2.62 -24.74 5.92
C GLU A 47 3.92 -24.21 6.60
N GLN A 48 4.78 -23.51 5.85
CA GLN A 48 6.12 -23.12 6.30
C GLN A 48 6.31 -21.62 6.37
N THR A 49 5.89 -20.91 5.32
CA THR A 49 6.11 -19.46 5.22
C THR A 49 4.85 -18.72 5.64
N ARG A 50 4.92 -18.00 6.75
CA ARG A 50 3.82 -17.19 7.27
C ARG A 50 4.14 -15.70 7.23
N PHE A 51 3.22 -14.89 6.75
CA PHE A 51 3.33 -13.43 6.75
C PHE A 51 1.96 -12.77 6.80
N GLU A 52 1.92 -11.48 7.13
CA GLU A 52 0.69 -10.72 7.26
C GLU A 52 0.53 -9.64 6.18
N VAL A 53 -0.74 -9.40 5.86
CA VAL A 53 -1.24 -8.25 5.11
C VAL A 53 -2.20 -7.45 5.98
N GLU A 54 -2.17 -6.13 5.82
CA GLU A 54 -2.97 -5.21 6.64
C GLU A 54 -4.43 -5.19 6.21
N GLY A 55 -4.74 -5.64 4.98
CA GLY A 55 -6.09 -5.86 4.51
C GLY A 55 -6.16 -6.96 3.46
N ALA A 56 -7.18 -7.80 3.55
CA ALA A 56 -7.55 -8.77 2.53
C ALA A 56 -9.07 -8.88 2.42
N ALA A 57 -9.57 -9.08 1.20
CA ALA A 57 -10.95 -9.51 0.98
C ALA A 57 -11.08 -10.99 1.35
N ARG A 58 -12.25 -11.40 1.88
CA ARG A 58 -12.50 -12.77 2.36
C ARG A 58 -12.31 -13.84 1.28
N ASP A 59 -12.54 -13.49 0.02
CA ASP A 59 -12.39 -14.38 -1.14
C ASP A 59 -10.97 -14.39 -1.74
N GLY A 60 -10.03 -13.64 -1.15
CA GLY A 60 -8.66 -13.53 -1.66
C GLY A 60 -8.54 -12.71 -2.96
N SER A 61 -9.58 -11.97 -3.36
CA SER A 61 -9.55 -11.14 -4.57
C SER A 61 -8.73 -9.85 -4.42
N VAL A 62 -8.51 -9.40 -3.18
CA VAL A 62 -7.80 -8.15 -2.86
C VAL A 62 -6.82 -8.37 -1.72
N PHE A 63 -5.60 -7.82 -1.87
CA PHE A 63 -4.62 -7.72 -0.79
C PHE A 63 -4.00 -6.33 -0.70
N VAL A 64 -3.75 -5.89 0.52
CA VAL A 64 -3.41 -4.49 0.82
C VAL A 64 -2.23 -4.40 1.77
N GLN A 65 -1.34 -3.45 1.49
CA GLN A 65 -0.35 -2.96 2.44
C GLN A 65 -0.59 -1.48 2.73
N LEU A 66 -0.28 -1.06 3.96
CA LEU A 66 -0.42 0.33 4.41
C LEU A 66 0.93 0.91 4.79
N VAL A 67 1.19 2.15 4.38
CA VAL A 67 2.35 2.94 4.84
C VAL A 67 1.89 4.34 5.22
N GLY A 68 1.49 4.49 6.48
CA GLY A 68 1.16 5.78 7.08
C GLY A 68 2.41 6.53 7.60
N ASN A 69 2.47 7.84 7.33
CA ASN A 69 3.38 8.77 8.00
C ASN A 69 2.85 10.21 7.94
N THR A 70 2.76 10.89 9.08
CA THR A 70 2.42 12.32 9.19
C THR A 70 3.62 13.21 9.51
N GLY A 71 4.76 12.61 9.85
CA GLY A 71 5.99 13.32 10.19
C GLY A 71 6.92 13.54 9.00
N GLU A 72 8.20 13.73 9.28
CA GLU A 72 9.23 13.86 8.23
C GLU A 72 9.39 12.55 7.43
N PHE A 73 9.55 12.65 6.11
CA PHE A 73 9.88 11.50 5.28
C PHE A 73 11.35 11.09 5.44
N LYS A 74 11.62 9.81 5.66
CA LYS A 74 12.93 9.26 6.06
C LYS A 74 13.22 7.98 5.29
N SER A 75 14.48 7.55 5.27
CA SER A 75 14.89 6.30 4.60
C SER A 75 14.09 5.08 5.07
N ALA A 76 13.75 5.00 6.35
CA ALA A 76 12.91 3.94 6.90
C ALA A 76 11.53 3.84 6.22
N HIS A 77 10.91 4.98 5.86
CA HIS A 77 9.65 5.02 5.13
C HIS A 77 9.81 4.50 3.70
N ARG A 78 10.88 4.90 3.02
CA ARG A 78 11.22 4.38 1.68
C ARG A 78 11.46 2.87 1.71
N ASN A 79 12.17 2.37 2.71
CA ASN A 79 12.41 0.93 2.87
C ASN A 79 11.12 0.16 3.11
N ARG A 80 10.18 0.72 3.90
CA ARG A 80 8.87 0.11 4.11
C ARG A 80 8.05 0.05 2.84
N VAL A 81 8.07 1.11 2.02
CA VAL A 81 7.44 1.10 0.68
C VAL A 81 8.01 -0.03 -0.17
N THR A 82 9.33 -0.11 -0.31
CA THR A 82 9.96 -1.16 -1.13
C THR A 82 9.67 -2.56 -0.63
N ALA A 83 9.72 -2.79 0.69
CA ALA A 83 9.42 -4.09 1.29
C ALA A 83 7.97 -4.50 1.03
N ASN A 84 7.02 -3.57 1.16
CA ASN A 84 5.60 -3.83 0.92
C ASN A 84 5.31 -4.07 -0.56
N LEU A 85 5.94 -3.32 -1.47
CA LEU A 85 5.84 -3.56 -2.91
C LEU A 85 6.37 -4.94 -3.29
N PHE A 86 7.54 -5.33 -2.77
CA PHE A 86 8.10 -6.67 -3.00
C PHE A 86 7.15 -7.76 -2.51
N LYS A 87 6.61 -7.61 -1.31
CA LYS A 87 5.64 -8.55 -0.74
C LYS A 87 4.39 -8.67 -1.63
N LEU A 88 3.79 -7.55 -2.01
CA LEU A 88 2.61 -7.52 -2.89
C LEU A 88 2.90 -8.14 -4.26
N ALA A 89 4.02 -7.79 -4.88
CA ALA A 89 4.43 -8.36 -6.16
C ALA A 89 4.57 -9.89 -6.09
N TRP A 90 5.18 -10.41 -5.02
CA TRP A 90 5.25 -11.85 -4.79
C TRP A 90 3.87 -12.46 -4.57
N VAL A 91 2.99 -11.85 -3.76
CA VAL A 91 1.59 -12.29 -3.60
C VAL A 91 0.91 -12.44 -4.96
N LYS A 92 1.03 -11.46 -5.86
CA LYS A 92 0.45 -11.56 -7.21
C LYS A 92 1.04 -12.74 -7.96
N GLN A 93 2.35 -12.75 -8.14
CA GLN A 93 3.00 -13.64 -9.10
C GLN A 93 3.03 -15.09 -8.64
N ALA A 94 3.13 -15.32 -7.33
CA ALA A 94 3.38 -16.62 -6.76
C ALA A 94 2.14 -17.27 -6.14
N LEU A 95 1.16 -16.49 -5.71
CA LEU A 95 0.05 -16.97 -4.86
C LEU A 95 -1.33 -16.68 -5.47
N PHE A 96 -1.56 -15.44 -5.91
CA PHE A 96 -2.86 -14.97 -6.41
C PHE A 96 -2.70 -14.10 -7.67
N PRO A 97 -2.51 -14.70 -8.86
CA PRO A 97 -2.24 -13.97 -10.11
C PRO A 97 -3.33 -12.95 -10.48
N GLU A 98 -4.58 -13.29 -10.18
CA GLU A 98 -5.76 -12.48 -10.51
C GLU A 98 -6.11 -11.48 -9.40
N ALA A 99 -5.40 -11.49 -8.27
CA ALA A 99 -5.70 -10.57 -7.19
C ALA A 99 -5.36 -9.13 -7.56
N ARG A 100 -6.23 -8.22 -7.14
CA ARG A 100 -5.97 -6.79 -7.13
C ARG A 100 -5.14 -6.44 -5.90
N LEU A 101 -4.08 -5.66 -6.11
CA LEU A 101 -3.14 -5.32 -5.05
C LEU A 101 -3.10 -3.81 -4.86
N ALA A 102 -3.19 -3.36 -3.60
CA ALA A 102 -3.11 -1.95 -3.28
C ALA A 102 -2.05 -1.66 -2.22
N LEU A 103 -1.24 -0.63 -2.48
CA LEU A 103 -0.41 0.02 -1.49
C LEU A 103 -1.04 1.37 -1.15
N CYS A 104 -1.65 1.47 0.01
CA CYS A 104 -2.22 2.71 0.49
C CYS A 104 -1.17 3.49 1.28
N ILE A 105 -1.00 4.78 0.99
CA ILE A 105 0.05 5.64 1.55
C ILE A 105 -0.50 7.02 1.95
N THR A 106 0.18 7.73 2.84
CA THR A 106 -0.12 9.16 3.12
C THR A 106 0.67 10.09 2.17
N PRO A 107 0.29 11.38 2.04
CA PRO A 107 0.97 12.36 1.17
C PRO A 107 2.46 12.47 1.41
N THR A 108 2.90 12.40 2.67
CA THR A 108 4.32 12.42 2.99
C THR A 108 5.08 11.26 2.35
N VAL A 109 4.46 10.07 2.27
CA VAL A 109 5.07 8.85 1.73
C VAL A 109 5.08 8.85 0.20
N ALA A 110 4.25 9.68 -0.45
CA ALA A 110 4.26 9.86 -1.91
C ALA A 110 5.64 10.29 -2.45
N LYS A 111 6.49 10.91 -1.61
CA LYS A 111 7.91 11.21 -1.91
C LYS A 111 8.76 9.97 -2.28
N ALA A 112 8.25 8.76 -2.05
CA ALA A 112 8.86 7.52 -2.52
C ALA A 112 8.71 7.30 -4.04
N PHE A 113 7.77 8.00 -4.69
CA PHE A 113 7.31 7.75 -6.06
C PHE A 113 7.58 8.94 -6.99
N VAL A 114 8.84 9.23 -7.26
CA VAL A 114 9.18 10.30 -8.21
C VAL A 114 8.80 9.92 -9.65
N PRO A 115 8.50 10.89 -10.54
CA PRO A 115 8.15 10.59 -11.92
C PRO A 115 9.30 9.85 -12.61
N ASN A 116 8.99 8.75 -13.32
CA ASN A 116 9.98 7.85 -13.94
C ASN A 116 11.00 7.22 -12.97
N GLY A 117 10.82 7.37 -11.66
CA GLY A 117 11.61 6.67 -10.66
C GLY A 117 11.35 5.17 -10.73
N TRP A 118 12.38 4.36 -10.47
CA TRP A 118 12.27 2.91 -10.58
C TRP A 118 11.10 2.33 -9.75
N THR A 119 10.83 2.89 -8.56
CA THR A 119 9.72 2.44 -7.71
C THR A 119 8.37 2.66 -8.40
N THR A 120 8.19 3.83 -9.01
CA THR A 120 6.97 4.22 -9.73
C THR A 120 6.74 3.29 -10.92
N VAL A 121 7.78 3.09 -11.74
CA VAL A 121 7.74 2.18 -12.90
C VAL A 121 7.46 0.75 -12.46
N ALA A 122 8.21 0.22 -11.48
CA ALA A 122 8.04 -1.14 -11.00
C ALA A 122 6.65 -1.39 -10.45
N THR A 123 6.07 -0.44 -9.71
CA THR A 123 4.74 -0.61 -9.12
C THR A 123 3.66 -0.78 -10.19
N ARG A 124 3.76 0.00 -11.28
CA ARG A 124 2.91 -0.12 -12.47
C ARG A 124 3.10 -1.47 -13.16
N ASP A 125 4.34 -1.86 -13.44
CA ASP A 125 4.66 -3.09 -14.16
C ASP A 125 4.25 -4.35 -13.38
N LEU A 126 4.30 -4.28 -12.05
CA LEU A 126 3.92 -5.37 -11.15
C LEU A 126 2.40 -5.41 -10.90
N GLY A 127 1.63 -4.46 -11.45
CA GLY A 127 0.18 -4.41 -11.30
C GLY A 127 -0.28 -4.17 -9.86
N VAL A 128 0.46 -3.33 -9.12
CA VAL A 128 0.12 -2.86 -7.78
C VAL A 128 -0.40 -1.42 -7.89
N GLU A 129 -1.58 -1.16 -7.36
CA GLU A 129 -2.16 0.19 -7.32
C GLU A 129 -1.61 0.97 -6.13
N VAL A 130 -1.18 2.21 -6.34
CA VAL A 130 -0.80 3.12 -5.25
C VAL A 130 -1.94 4.09 -5.01
N LEU A 131 -2.45 4.09 -3.78
CA LEU A 131 -3.56 4.93 -3.37
C LEU A 131 -3.08 5.90 -2.29
N LEU A 132 -3.38 7.17 -2.51
CA LEU A 132 -3.07 8.26 -1.61
C LEU A 132 -4.26 8.49 -0.67
N TYR A 133 -4.02 8.35 0.63
CA TYR A 133 -4.99 8.62 1.68
C TYR A 133 -4.80 10.02 2.24
N ASP A 134 -5.81 10.86 2.05
CA ASP A 134 -5.90 12.18 2.66
C ASP A 134 -6.46 12.04 4.09
N VAL A 135 -5.66 12.42 5.08
CA VAL A 135 -6.00 12.19 6.51
C VAL A 135 -7.16 13.06 6.96
N ASP A 136 -7.28 14.28 6.42
CA ASP A 136 -8.26 15.28 6.87
C ASP A 136 -9.65 14.97 6.30
N SER A 137 -9.73 14.65 5.02
CA SER A 137 -10.96 14.29 4.32
C SER A 137 -11.33 12.80 4.44
N GLN A 138 -10.38 11.97 4.88
CA GLN A 138 -10.51 10.51 4.95
C GLN A 138 -10.85 9.86 3.60
N THR A 139 -10.35 10.46 2.51
CA THR A 139 -10.60 9.99 1.15
C THR A 139 -9.36 9.38 0.52
N LEU A 140 -9.58 8.66 -0.57
CA LEU A 140 -8.54 8.02 -1.37
C LEU A 140 -8.54 8.56 -2.79
N SER A 141 -7.35 8.81 -3.32
CA SER A 141 -7.13 9.05 -4.74
C SER A 141 -6.05 8.12 -5.27
N THR A 142 -6.09 7.81 -6.56
CA THR A 142 -4.96 7.11 -7.20
C THR A 142 -3.78 8.05 -7.28
N LEU A 143 -2.58 7.58 -6.93
CA LEU A 143 -1.36 8.35 -7.16
C LEU A 143 -1.03 8.31 -8.65
N HIS A 144 -1.07 9.47 -9.31
CA HIS A 144 -0.64 9.65 -10.69
C HIS A 144 0.81 10.16 -10.76
N ASP A 145 1.49 9.88 -11.87
CA ASP A 145 2.91 10.25 -12.07
C ASP A 145 3.21 11.76 -11.88
N GLY A 146 2.20 12.62 -11.92
CA GLY A 146 2.32 14.07 -11.70
C GLY A 146 2.15 14.55 -10.25
N ASP A 147 1.66 13.70 -9.35
CA ASP A 147 1.22 14.10 -8.01
C ASP A 147 2.37 14.30 -7.01
N THR A 148 3.61 13.98 -7.42
CA THR A 148 4.80 14.14 -6.57
C THR A 148 5.47 15.49 -6.66
N SER A 149 4.93 16.40 -7.49
CA SER A 149 5.34 17.80 -7.52
C SER A 149 4.62 18.61 -6.42
N ALA A 150 4.93 18.34 -5.15
CA ALA A 150 4.67 19.33 -4.12
C ALA A 150 5.63 20.51 -4.35
N SER A 151 5.10 21.64 -4.83
CA SER A 151 5.86 22.88 -5.03
C SER A 151 6.61 23.28 -3.75
N PRO A 152 7.88 23.71 -3.83
CA PRO A 152 8.53 24.38 -2.70
C PRO A 152 7.85 25.73 -2.49
N GLY A 153 7.47 26.01 -1.23
CA GLY A 153 6.76 27.22 -0.84
C GLY A 153 7.44 28.49 -1.37
N THR A 154 6.64 29.37 -1.94
CA THR A 154 7.06 30.72 -2.33
C THR A 154 7.39 31.52 -1.07
N THR A 155 8.68 31.68 -0.79
CA THR A 155 9.16 32.73 0.12
C THR A 155 9.00 34.08 -0.59
N PRO A 156 8.23 35.04 -0.06
CA PRO A 156 8.25 36.39 -0.62
C PRO A 156 9.55 37.08 -0.21
N ALA A 157 10.32 37.51 -1.20
CA ALA A 157 11.49 38.34 -1.00
C ALA A 157 11.06 39.71 -0.46
N HIS A 158 11.46 40.04 0.76
CA HIS A 158 11.41 41.41 1.27
C HIS A 158 12.78 42.05 1.08
N ARG A 159 12.84 43.10 0.24
CA ARG A 159 13.90 44.10 0.25
C ARG A 159 13.28 45.44 0.64
N PRO A 160 13.97 46.21 1.47
CA PRO A 160 14.41 47.53 1.04
C PRO A 160 15.90 47.53 0.70
#